data_AF-A0A486SX70-F1
#
_entry.id   AF-A0A486SX70-F1
#
_cell.length_a   1.000
_cell.length_b   1.000
_cell.length_c   1.000
_cell.angle_alpha   90.00
_cell.angle_beta   90.00
_cell.angle_gamma   90.00
#
_symmetry.space_group_name_H-M   'P 1'
#
loop_
_entity.id
_entity.type
_entity.pdbx_description
1 polymer ?
#
loop_
_entity_poly.entity_id
_entity_poly.type
_entity_poly.pdbx_seq_one_letter_code
_entity_poly.pdbx_strand_id
1 'polypeptide(L)'
;MTQNVQPINQRLHDQAVDEFNRLHGTMIGEISAMLKTAKVAPLVDLRKKDPTFLNVVAELRVFRDVCCALAPHFDVDKSGEIADIDKLLTLANDLAQAIDADDPDALCAAIAALDVEPYI
;
A
#
# COMPACT_ATOMS: atom_id res chain seq x y z
N MET A 1 -6.62 25.94 -31.33
CA MET A 1 -5.54 26.14 -30.34
C MET A 1 -4.82 24.82 -30.20
N THR A 2 -3.72 24.64 -30.92
CA THR A 2 -2.89 23.44 -30.85
C THR A 2 -2.04 23.54 -29.60
N GLN A 3 -2.37 22.75 -28.58
CA GLN A 3 -1.47 22.56 -27.44
C GLN A 3 -0.18 21.93 -27.98
N ASN A 4 0.93 22.69 -27.92
CA ASN A 4 2.26 22.16 -28.12
C ASN A 4 2.56 21.22 -26.94
N VAL A 5 2.19 19.96 -27.07
CA VAL A 5 2.63 18.91 -26.15
C VAL A 5 4.11 18.70 -26.44
N GLN A 6 4.98 19.22 -25.57
CA GLN A 6 6.40 18.89 -25.66
C GLN A 6 6.54 17.37 -25.53
N PRO A 7 7.36 16.71 -26.37
CA PRO A 7 7.57 15.27 -26.24
C PRO A 7 8.09 14.99 -24.84
N ILE A 8 7.47 14.03 -24.17
CA ILE A 8 7.91 13.59 -22.84
C ILE A 8 9.36 13.15 -22.97
N ASN A 9 10.20 13.63 -22.06
CA ASN A 9 11.58 13.22 -22.02
C ASN A 9 11.61 11.73 -21.64
N GLN A 10 11.90 10.87 -22.61
CA GLN A 10 11.88 9.41 -22.44
C GLN A 10 12.67 8.96 -21.20
N ARG A 11 13.81 9.59 -20.92
CA ARG A 11 14.61 9.29 -19.74
C ARG A 11 13.86 9.59 -18.43
N LEU A 12 13.10 10.67 -18.37
CA LEU A 12 12.30 11.02 -17.20
C LEU A 12 11.10 10.07 -17.05
N HIS A 13 10.48 9.66 -18.16
CA HIS A 13 9.42 8.65 -18.14
C HIS A 13 9.94 7.33 -17.58
N ASP A 14 11.04 6.80 -18.13
CA ASP A 14 11.63 5.54 -17.70
C ASP A 14 11.98 5.58 -16.19
N GLN A 15 12.56 6.70 -15.73
CA GLN A 15 12.86 6.91 -14.31
C GLN A 15 11.60 6.94 -13.44
N ALA A 16 10.51 7.55 -13.92
CA ALA A 16 9.24 7.58 -13.19
C ALA A 16 8.59 6.20 -13.10
N VAL A 17 8.68 5.39 -14.17
CA VAL A 17 8.21 4.00 -14.18
C VAL A 17 9.00 3.16 -13.17
N ASP A 18 10.33 3.26 -13.16
CA ASP A 18 11.19 2.54 -12.22
C ASP A 18 10.88 2.91 -10.76
N GLU A 19 10.72 4.21 -10.49
CA GLU A 19 10.43 4.70 -9.15
C GLU A 19 9.03 4.28 -8.69
N PHE A 20 8.04 4.31 -9.58
CA PHE A 20 6.71 3.78 -9.29
C PHE A 20 6.77 2.31 -8.90
N ASN A 21 7.47 1.48 -9.69
CA ASN A 21 7.60 0.04 -9.43
C ASN A 21 8.30 -0.22 -8.09
N ARG A 22 9.34 0.58 -7.76
CA ARG A 22 10.05 0.51 -6.49
C ARG A 22 9.15 0.84 -5.30
N LEU A 23 8.35 1.90 -5.40
CA LEU A 23 7.41 2.31 -4.36
C LEU A 23 6.30 1.26 -4.20
N HIS A 24 5.71 0.80 -5.31
CA HIS A 24 4.71 -0.26 -5.31
C HIS A 24 5.21 -1.54 -4.60
N GLY A 25 6.41 -2.02 -4.96
CA GLY A 25 7.02 -3.17 -4.30
C GLY A 25 7.30 -2.95 -2.82
N THR A 26 7.69 -1.73 -2.43
CA THR A 26 7.91 -1.36 -1.03
C THR A 26 6.61 -1.41 -0.23
N MET A 27 5.52 -0.86 -0.78
CA MET A 27 4.21 -0.88 -0.11
C MET A 27 3.69 -2.31 0.09
N ILE A 28 3.81 -3.17 -0.93
CA ILE A 28 3.47 -4.60 -0.81
C ILE A 28 4.32 -5.26 0.30
N GLY A 29 5.64 -5.04 0.29
CA GLY A 29 6.53 -5.60 1.28
C GLY A 29 6.16 -5.23 2.72
N GLU A 30 5.72 -3.99 2.94
CA GLU A 30 5.32 -3.53 4.25
C GLU A 30 3.97 -4.11 4.69
N ILE A 31 3.01 -4.23 3.78
CA ILE A 31 1.74 -4.92 4.06
C ILE A 31 1.99 -6.41 4.40
N SER A 32 2.89 -7.08 3.68
CA SER A 32 3.30 -8.46 4.01
C SER A 32 3.98 -8.54 5.38
N ALA A 33 4.80 -7.55 5.75
CA ALA A 33 5.46 -7.51 7.05
C ALA A 33 4.44 -7.31 8.19
N MET A 34 3.44 -6.44 7.96
CA MET A 34 2.30 -6.28 8.87
C MET A 34 1.57 -7.61 9.07
N LEU A 35 1.17 -8.29 7.98
CA LEU A 35 0.47 -9.57 8.06
C LEU A 35 1.30 -10.62 8.83
N LYS A 36 2.58 -10.79 8.48
CA LYS A 36 3.47 -11.74 9.15
C LYS A 36 3.55 -11.48 10.65
N THR A 37 3.65 -10.21 11.03
CA THR A 37 3.67 -9.82 12.45
C THR A 37 2.35 -10.15 13.13
N ALA A 38 1.21 -9.80 12.50
CA ALA A 38 -0.12 -10.05 13.04
C ALA A 38 -0.45 -11.53 13.22
N LYS A 39 0.09 -12.41 12.36
CA LYS A 39 -0.12 -13.87 12.44
C LYS A 39 0.56 -14.52 13.65
N VAL A 40 1.62 -13.92 14.20
CA VAL A 40 2.49 -14.61 15.17
C VAL A 40 2.60 -13.91 16.52
N ALA A 41 2.31 -12.61 16.58
CA ALA A 41 2.40 -11.85 17.82
C ALA A 41 1.06 -11.85 18.59
N PRO A 42 1.11 -11.89 19.93
CA PRO A 42 -0.08 -11.69 20.75
C PRO A 42 -0.70 -10.31 20.50
N LEU A 43 -2.04 -10.23 20.53
CA LEU A 43 -2.78 -8.97 20.32
C LEU A 43 -2.32 -7.83 21.25
N VAL A 44 -2.03 -8.16 22.51
CA VAL A 44 -1.50 -7.20 23.49
C VAL A 44 -0.17 -6.57 23.08
N ASP A 45 0.65 -7.27 22.31
CA ASP A 45 1.94 -6.77 21.83
C ASP A 45 1.80 -6.04 20.49
N LEU A 46 0.88 -6.49 19.62
CA LEU A 46 0.51 -5.78 18.39
C LEU A 46 0.05 -4.35 18.69
N ARG A 47 -0.78 -4.16 19.73
CA ARG A 47 -1.29 -2.85 20.16
C ARG A 47 -0.22 -1.90 20.71
N LYS A 48 0.93 -2.43 21.11
CA LYS A 48 2.04 -1.63 21.66
C LYS A 48 3.05 -1.21 20.58
N LYS A 49 2.85 -1.61 19.33
CA LYS A 49 3.76 -1.25 18.24
C LYS A 49 3.80 0.26 18.03
N ASP A 50 5.02 0.75 17.79
CA ASP A 50 5.31 2.13 17.40
C ASP A 50 6.25 2.10 16.19
N PRO A 51 5.85 2.63 15.02
CA PRO A 51 4.52 3.15 14.72
C PRO A 51 3.42 2.08 14.85
N THR A 52 2.18 2.50 15.13
CA THR A 52 1.02 1.61 15.13
C THR A 52 0.72 1.11 13.72
N PHE A 53 -0.03 0.01 13.61
CA PHE A 53 -0.45 -0.51 12.30
C PHE A 53 -1.29 0.50 11.52
N LEU A 54 -2.16 1.28 12.19
CA LEU A 54 -2.90 2.37 11.55
C LEU A 54 -1.98 3.47 11.02
N ASN A 55 -0.93 3.84 11.76
CA ASN A 55 0.04 4.83 11.31
C ASN A 55 0.77 4.36 10.06
N VAL A 56 1.18 3.08 10.02
CA VAL A 56 1.81 2.48 8.83
C VAL A 56 0.86 2.55 7.63
N VAL A 57 -0.41 2.11 7.78
CA VAL A 57 -1.39 2.17 6.69
C VAL A 57 -1.62 3.61 6.22
N ALA A 58 -1.70 4.58 7.13
CA ALA A 58 -1.87 5.98 6.78
C ALA A 58 -0.69 6.50 5.96
N GLU A 59 0.54 6.15 6.33
CA GLU A 59 1.75 6.53 5.58
C GLU A 59 1.78 5.89 4.19
N LEU A 60 1.42 4.60 4.08
CA LEU A 60 1.33 3.92 2.79
C LEU A 60 0.27 4.54 1.87
N ARG A 61 -0.86 5.01 2.43
CA ARG A 61 -1.87 5.76 1.67
C ARG A 61 -1.32 7.07 1.13
N VAL A 62 -0.51 7.79 1.91
CA VAL A 62 0.17 9.00 1.43
C VAL A 62 1.09 8.69 0.24
N PHE A 63 1.86 7.60 0.30
CA PHE A 63 2.71 7.20 -0.84
C PHE A 63 1.88 6.84 -2.07
N ARG A 64 0.78 6.10 -1.90
CA ARG A 64 -0.17 5.82 -2.98
C ARG A 64 -0.66 7.11 -3.62
N ASP A 65 -1.13 8.05 -2.81
CA ASP A 65 -1.71 9.31 -3.29
C ASP A 65 -0.68 10.15 -4.07
N VAL A 66 0.58 10.16 -3.62
CA VAL A 66 1.69 10.79 -4.35
C VAL A 66 1.90 10.11 -5.71
N CYS A 67 1.90 8.77 -5.77
CA CYS A 67 2.02 8.04 -7.03
C CYS A 67 0.87 8.38 -7.99
N CYS A 68 -0.37 8.43 -7.50
CA CYS A 68 -1.54 8.82 -8.31
C CYS A 68 -1.45 10.25 -8.82
N ALA A 69 -0.97 11.18 -7.99
CA ALA A 69 -0.82 12.58 -8.37
C ALA A 69 0.27 12.77 -9.43
N LEU A 70 1.35 11.99 -9.38
CA LEU A 70 2.49 12.12 -10.29
C LEU A 70 2.32 11.35 -11.61
N ALA A 71 1.63 10.22 -11.62
CA ALA A 71 1.51 9.35 -12.80
C ALA A 71 1.07 10.08 -14.10
N PRO A 72 0.08 11.01 -14.09
CA PRO A 72 -0.33 11.74 -15.29
C PRO A 72 0.74 12.69 -15.83
N HIS A 73 1.64 13.19 -14.96
CA HIS A 73 2.69 14.13 -15.37
C HIS A 73 3.84 13.45 -16.11
N PHE A 74 3.99 12.13 -15.93
CA PHE A 74 5.02 11.34 -16.57
C PHE A 74 4.46 10.36 -17.63
N ASP A 75 3.15 10.41 -17.91
CA ASP A 75 2.44 9.48 -18.83
C ASP A 75 2.67 8.01 -18.46
N VAL A 76 2.65 7.72 -17.16
CA VAL A 76 2.85 6.39 -16.59
C VAL A 76 1.48 5.75 -16.38
N ASP A 77 1.11 4.77 -17.21
CA ASP A 77 -0.10 3.96 -16.98
C ASP A 77 0.19 2.84 -15.98
N LYS A 78 -0.26 3.05 -14.74
CA LYS A 78 -0.15 2.12 -13.61
C LYS A 78 -1.49 1.95 -12.89
N SER A 79 -2.57 2.13 -13.64
CA SER A 79 -3.93 2.09 -13.11
C SER A 79 -4.27 0.75 -12.46
N GLY A 80 -3.78 -0.37 -13.02
CA GLY A 80 -3.92 -1.70 -12.44
C GLY A 80 -3.19 -1.86 -11.11
N GLU A 81 -1.90 -1.51 -11.07
CA GLU A 81 -1.08 -1.59 -9.86
C GLU A 81 -1.59 -0.67 -8.75
N ILE A 82 -2.14 0.50 -9.10
CA ILE A 82 -2.81 1.40 -8.16
C ILE A 82 -4.07 0.74 -7.58
N ALA A 83 -4.87 0.06 -8.40
CA ALA A 83 -6.07 -0.62 -7.93
C ALA A 83 -5.73 -1.81 -7.01
N ASP A 84 -4.67 -2.56 -7.33
CA ASP A 84 -4.19 -3.66 -6.51
C ASP A 84 -3.72 -3.16 -5.14
N ILE A 85 -2.91 -2.09 -5.10
CA ILE A 85 -2.47 -1.54 -3.82
C ILE A 85 -3.63 -0.94 -3.01
N ASP A 86 -4.64 -0.36 -3.64
CA ASP A 86 -5.82 0.15 -2.95
C ASP A 86 -6.62 -0.96 -2.27
N LYS A 87 -6.74 -2.12 -2.93
CA LYS A 87 -7.34 -3.30 -2.33
C LYS A 87 -6.53 -3.76 -1.11
N LEU A 88 -5.22 -3.91 -1.27
CA LEU A 88 -4.33 -4.34 -0.18
C LEU A 88 -4.33 -3.37 1.00
N LEU A 89 -4.34 -2.06 0.76
CA LEU A 89 -4.43 -1.03 1.80
C LEU A 89 -5.77 -1.02 2.52
N THR A 90 -6.84 -1.47 1.88
CA THR A 90 -8.14 -1.64 2.52
C THR A 90 -8.10 -2.82 3.49
N LEU A 91 -7.60 -3.97 3.04
CA LEU A 91 -7.46 -5.17 3.89
C LEU A 91 -6.47 -4.94 5.06
N ALA A 92 -5.35 -4.26 4.80
CA ALA A 92 -4.38 -3.89 5.82
C ALA A 92 -4.98 -2.91 6.85
N ASN A 93 -5.86 -2.01 6.41
CA ASN A 93 -6.60 -1.12 7.31
C ASN A 93 -7.56 -1.91 8.21
N ASP A 94 -8.29 -2.88 7.68
CA ASP A 94 -9.22 -3.70 8.46
C ASP A 94 -8.46 -4.48 9.56
N LEU A 95 -7.29 -5.04 9.20
CA LEU A 95 -6.38 -5.67 10.15
C LEU A 95 -5.92 -4.69 11.25
N ALA A 96 -5.51 -3.48 10.86
CA ALA A 96 -5.07 -2.46 11.81
C ALA A 96 -6.20 -1.99 12.74
N GLN A 97 -7.42 -1.84 12.21
CA GLN A 97 -8.60 -1.47 13.01
C GLN A 97 -8.98 -2.57 14.01
N ALA A 98 -8.91 -3.84 13.61
CA ALA A 98 -9.18 -4.96 14.52
C ALA A 98 -8.17 -5.02 15.69
N ILE A 99 -6.90 -4.71 15.43
CA ILE A 99 -5.88 -4.60 16.48
C ILE A 99 -6.23 -3.48 17.47
N ASP A 100 -6.57 -2.29 16.97
CA ASP A 100 -6.88 -1.13 17.80
C ASP A 100 -8.19 -1.30 18.59
N ALA A 101 -9.18 -1.99 18.00
CA ALA A 101 -10.44 -2.33 18.64
C ALA A 101 -10.32 -3.44 19.70
N ASP A 102 -9.14 -4.08 19.82
CA ASP A 102 -8.90 -5.24 20.69
C ASP A 102 -9.87 -6.40 20.36
N ASP A 103 -10.14 -6.62 19.07
CA ASP A 103 -11.10 -7.60 18.56
C ASP A 103 -10.37 -8.79 17.89
N PRO A 104 -10.21 -9.93 18.59
CA PRO A 104 -9.50 -11.09 18.07
C PRO A 104 -10.22 -11.78 16.89
N ASP A 105 -11.56 -11.75 16.88
CA ASP A 105 -12.35 -12.40 15.84
C ASP A 105 -12.24 -11.61 14.54
N ALA A 106 -12.39 -10.28 14.62
CA ALA A 106 -12.16 -9.38 13.49
C ALA A 106 -10.71 -9.46 12.99
N LEU A 107 -9.73 -9.60 13.90
CA LEU A 107 -8.33 -9.74 13.53
C LEU A 107 -8.09 -11.03 12.75
N CYS A 108 -8.64 -12.16 13.20
CA CYS A 108 -8.51 -13.44 12.48
C CYS A 108 -9.16 -13.38 11.09
N ALA A 109 -10.32 -12.74 10.98
CA ALA A 109 -10.99 -12.55 9.69
C ALA A 109 -10.16 -11.67 8.74
N ALA A 110 -9.60 -10.57 9.23
CA ALA A 110 -8.76 -9.66 8.44
C ALA A 110 -7.44 -10.34 8.01
N ILE A 111 -6.81 -11.12 8.90
CA ILE A 111 -5.65 -11.94 8.57
C ILE A 111 -6.00 -12.90 7.43
N ALA A 112 -7.11 -13.64 7.54
CA ALA A 112 -7.51 -14.61 6.52
C ALA A 112 -7.81 -13.96 5.16
N ALA A 113 -8.45 -12.78 5.16
CA ALA A 113 -8.75 -12.04 3.95
C ALA A 113 -7.48 -11.53 3.26
N LEU A 114 -6.47 -11.10 4.02
CA LEU A 114 -5.21 -10.62 3.47
C LEU A 114 -4.27 -11.76 3.02
N ASP A 115 -4.32 -12.93 3.69
CA ASP A 115 -3.47 -14.10 3.41
C ASP A 115 -3.81 -14.83 2.09
N VAL A 116 -5.00 -14.57 1.51
CA VAL A 116 -5.43 -15.18 0.24
C VAL A 116 -5.15 -14.31 -0.98
N GLU A 117 -4.69 -13.07 -0.76
CA GLU A 117 -4.39 -12.16 -1.86
C GLU A 117 -3.12 -12.59 -2.58
N PRO A 118 -3.10 -12.59 -3.93
CA PRO A 118 -1.85 -12.75 -4.65
C PRO A 118 -0.92 -11.61 -4.20
N TYR A 119 0.39 -11.89 -4.08
CA TYR A 119 1.45 -10.93 -3.69
C TYR A 119 1.71 -10.73 -2.19
N ILE A 120 0.89 -11.26 -1.28
CA ILE A 120 1.12 -11.15 0.18
C ILE A 120 1.68 -12.42 0.81
#